data_AF-A0A956INM5-F1
#
_entry.id   AF-A0A956INM5-F1
#
_cell.length_a   1.000
_cell.length_b   1.000
_cell.length_c   1.000
_cell.angle_alpha   90.00
_cell.angle_beta   90.00
_cell.angle_gamma   90.00
#
_symmetry.space_group_name_H-M   'P 1'
#
loop_
_entity.id
_entity.type
_entity.pdbx_description
1 polymer ?
#
loop_
_entity_poly.entity_id
_entity_poly.type
_entity_poly.pdbx_seq_one_letter_code
_entity_poly.pdbx_strand_id
1 'polypeptide(L)' 'MAYFAYGSNLDDAQMRERCADARVLGRATLPNYALVFGGFSHRWGGAVASVVRARGACVEGLLYELGNVDLRALD' A
#
# COMPACT_ATOMS: atom_id res chain seq x y z
N MET A 1 -6.64 12.66 2.70
CA MET A 1 -7.40 11.39 2.66
C MET A 1 -6.53 10.26 3.22
N ALA A 2 -7.12 9.26 3.88
CA ALA A 2 -6.37 8.14 4.43
C ALA A 2 -6.09 7.05 3.37
N TYR A 3 -4.84 6.61 3.26
CA TYR A 3 -4.38 5.59 2.31
C TYR A 3 -3.68 4.46 3.07
N PHE A 4 -4.11 3.21 2.84
CA PHE A 4 -3.53 2.04 3.50
C PHE A 4 -2.55 1.32 2.56
N ALA A 5 -1.27 1.33 2.92
CA ALA A 5 -0.21 0.65 2.18
C ALA A 5 0.04 -0.75 2.75
N TYR A 6 0.20 -1.74 1.87
CA TYR A 6 0.43 -3.16 2.22
C TYR A 6 1.46 -3.84 1.28
N GLY A 7 2.17 -3.05 0.47
CA GLY A 7 3.09 -3.52 -0.57
C GLY A 7 4.30 -2.59 -0.70
N SER A 8 4.74 -2.30 -1.93
CA SER A 8 5.93 -1.45 -2.19
C SER A 8 5.87 -0.06 -1.53
N ASN A 9 4.65 0.46 -1.30
CA ASN A 9 4.45 1.77 -0.66
C ASN A 9 4.69 1.73 0.87
N LEU A 10 5.04 0.57 1.44
CA LEU A 10 5.61 0.48 2.79
C LEU A 10 7.09 0.92 2.80
N ASP A 11 7.76 0.91 1.65
CA ASP A 11 9.09 1.48 1.52
C ASP A 11 9.00 3.00 1.51
N ASP A 12 9.64 3.60 2.50
CA ASP A 12 9.60 5.03 2.78
C ASP A 12 10.31 5.87 1.69
N ALA A 13 11.33 5.32 1.02
CA ALA A 13 11.96 6.01 -0.11
C ALA A 13 11.06 6.01 -1.35
N GLN A 14 10.44 4.87 -1.67
CA GLN A 14 9.49 4.78 -2.77
C GLN A 14 8.25 5.63 -2.53
N MET A 15 7.77 5.68 -1.28
CA MET A 15 6.61 6.50 -0.94
C MET A 15 6.92 7.99 -1.12
N ARG A 16 8.07 8.47 -0.63
CA ARG A 16 8.49 9.87 -0.81
C ARG A 16 8.72 10.26 -2.27
N GLU A 17 9.23 9.34 -3.10
CA GLU A 17 9.42 9.59 -4.53
C GLU A 17 8.08 9.90 -5.22
N ARG A 18 7.00 9.24 -4.82
CA ARG A 18 5.67 9.39 -5.42
C ARG A 18 4.82 10.45 -4.73
N CYS A 19 4.97 10.58 -3.42
CA CYS A 19 4.13 11.40 -2.55
C CYS A 19 5.01 12.11 -1.52
N ALA A 20 5.54 13.27 -1.90
CA ALA A 20 6.48 14.02 -1.05
C ALA A 20 5.82 14.54 0.24
N ASP A 21 4.52 14.83 0.20
CA ASP A 21 3.76 15.39 1.32
C ASP A 21 3.04 14.31 2.15
N ALA A 22 3.28 13.02 1.86
CA ALA A 22 2.66 11.92 2.58
C ALA A 22 3.08 11.89 4.06
N ARG A 23 2.11 11.86 4.97
CA ARG A 23 2.36 11.77 6.42
C ARG A 23 1.97 10.39 6.95
N VAL A 24 2.89 9.72 7.64
CA VAL A 24 2.56 8.47 8.35
C VAL A 24 1.64 8.77 9.53
N LEU A 25 0.46 8.15 9.55
CA LEU A 25 -0.47 8.17 10.68
C LEU A 25 -0.17 7.03 11.67
N GLY A 26 0.38 5.92 11.19
CA GLY A 26 0.84 4.82 12.04
C GLY A 26 0.64 3.44 11.42
N ARG A 27 0.94 2.39 12.20
CA ARG A 27 0.64 1.01 11.84
C ARG A 27 -0.87 0.77 11.88
N ALA A 28 -1.36 0.01 10.91
CA ALA A 28 -2.76 -0.38 10.83
C ALA A 28 -2.89 -1.85 10.40
N THR A 29 -4.04 -2.45 10.73
CA THR A 29 -4.38 -3.82 10.36
C THR A 29 -5.68 -3.82 9.57
N LEU A 30 -5.68 -4.47 8.40
CA LEU A 30 -6.86 -4.70 7.59
C LEU A 30 -7.43 -6.10 7.90
N PRO A 31 -8.54 -6.21 8.65
CA PRO A 31 -9.12 -7.50 9.02
C PRO A 31 -9.92 -8.13 7.88
N ASN A 32 -9.97 -9.46 7.87
CA ASN A 32 -10.68 -10.29 6.89
C ASN A 32 -10.13 -10.21 5.45
N TYR A 33 -8.82 -9.95 5.33
CA TYR A 33 -8.08 -9.99 4.08
C TYR A 33 -6.78 -10.78 4.26
N ALA A 34 -6.29 -11.37 3.16
CA ALA A 34 -4.98 -11.99 3.07
C ALA A 34 -4.15 -11.29 1.99
N LEU A 35 -2.86 -11.12 2.26
CA LEU A 35 -1.89 -10.64 1.29
C LEU A 35 -1.59 -11.76 0.29
N VAL A 36 -1.64 -11.44 -1.00
CA VAL A 36 -1.29 -12.34 -2.09
C VAL A 36 -0.32 -11.65 -3.04
N PHE A 37 0.45 -12.45 -3.78
CA PHE A 37 1.29 -11.96 -4.86
C PHE A 37 0.77 -12.56 -6.16
N GLY A 38 0.42 -11.70 -7.12
CA GLY A 38 -0.17 -12.14 -8.38
C GLY A 38 0.17 -11.20 -9.54
N GLY A 39 -0.24 -11.63 -10.74
CA GLY A 39 0.07 -10.94 -11.98
C GLY A 39 1.57 -10.96 -12.32
N PHE A 40 1.94 -10.15 -13.32
CA PHE A 40 3.34 -9.94 -13.67
C PHE A 40 3.56 -8.45 -13.97
N SER A 41 4.45 -7.83 -13.22
CA SER A 41 4.89 -6.46 -13.45
C SER A 41 6.21 -6.46 -14.19
N HIS A 42 6.26 -5.81 -15.36
CA HIS A 42 7.50 -5.59 -16.09
C HIS A 42 8.48 -4.69 -15.31
N ARG A 43 7.96 -3.74 -14.51
CA ARG A 43 8.79 -2.86 -13.66
C ARG A 43 9.52 -3.66 -12.58
N TRP A 44 8.86 -4.65 -11.98
CA TRP A 44 9.40 -5.45 -10.89
C TRP A 44 9.95 -6.82 -11.31
N GLY A 45 9.78 -7.21 -12.59
CA GLY A 45 10.19 -8.51 -13.11
C GLY A 45 9.47 -9.69 -12.46
N GLY A 46 8.29 -9.49 -11.88
CA GLY A 46 7.62 -10.52 -11.09
C GLY A 46 6.23 -10.15 -10.59
N ALA A 47 5.69 -10.99 -9.71
CA ALA A 47 4.38 -10.81 -9.09
C ALA A 47 4.36 -9.59 -8.15
N VAL A 48 3.22 -8.91 -8.08
CA VAL A 48 3.02 -7.73 -7.22
C VAL A 48 2.03 -8.02 -6.10
N ALA A 49 2.19 -7.28 -4.99
CA ALA A 49 1.32 -7.39 -3.83
C ALA A 49 -0.12 -6.98 -4.16
N SER A 50 -1.08 -7.77 -3.70
CA SER A 50 -2.51 -7.49 -3.72
C SER A 50 -3.17 -8.08 -2.49
N VAL A 51 -4.43 -7.76 -2.23
CA VAL A 51 -5.19 -8.32 -1.11
C VAL A 51 -6.48 -8.96 -1.60
N VAL A 52 -6.81 -10.12 -1.03
CA VAL A 52 -8.06 -10.83 -1.30
C VAL A 52 -8.85 -11.01 0.00
N ARG A 53 -10.18 -11.07 -0.12
CA ARG A 53 -11.04 -11.36 1.04
C ARG A 53 -10.71 -12.74 1.60
N ALA A 54 -10.45 -12.79 2.90
CA ALA A 54 -10.15 -14.03 3.60
C ALA A 54 -10.59 -13.89 5.07
N ARG A 55 -11.72 -14.51 5.43
CA ARG A 55 -12.26 -14.45 6.80
C ARG A 55 -11.25 -14.97 7.81
N GLY A 56 -11.03 -14.24 8.89
CA GLY A 56 -10.11 -14.62 9.96
C GLY A 56 -8.62 -14.32 9.67
N ALA A 57 -8.28 -13.93 8.44
CA ALA A 57 -6.95 -13.41 8.11
C ALA A 57 -6.87 -11.89 8.35
N CYS A 58 -5.66 -11.37 8.42
CA CYS A 58 -5.40 -9.94 8.45
C CYS A 58 -4.15 -9.57 7.64
N VAL A 59 -4.11 -8.32 7.18
CA VAL A 59 -2.94 -7.73 6.54
C VAL A 59 -2.46 -6.56 7.38
N GLU A 60 -1.19 -6.60 7.79
CA GLU A 60 -0.54 -5.46 8.44
C GLU A 60 -0.03 -4.47 7.39
N GLY A 61 -0.06 -3.18 7.74
CA GLY A 61 0.39 -2.13 6.86
C GLY A 61 0.59 -0.80 7.57
N LEU A 62 0.78 0.24 6.78
CA LEU A 62 0.88 1.63 7.23
C LEU A 62 -0.30 2.44 6.71
N LEU A 63 -0.84 3.30 7.57
CA LEU A 63 -1.82 4.30 7.17
C LEU A 63 -1.09 5.62 6.93
N TYR A 64 -1.28 6.18 5.74
CA TYR A 64 -0.80 7.50 5.36
C TYR A 64 -1.95 8.48 5.28
N GLU A 65 -1.69 9.73 5.62
CA GLU A 65 -2.50 10.87 5.21
C GLU A 65 -1.89 11.47 3.95
N LEU A 66 -2.68 11.51 2.88
CA LEU A 66 -2.28 12.04 1.58
C LEU A 66 -3.11 13.28 1.20
N GLY A 67 -2.46 14.24 0.56
CA GLY A 67 -3.13 15.31 -0.18
C GLY A 67 -3.77 14.80 -1.48
N ASN A 68 -4.60 15.63 -2.12
CA ASN A 68 -5.24 15.27 -3.39
C ASN A 68 -4.25 15.09 -4.55
N VAL A 69 -3.12 15.82 -4.51
CA VAL A 69 -2.06 15.73 -5.53
C VAL A 69 -1.34 14.38 -5.41
N ASP A 70 -0.89 14.05 -4.20
CA ASP A 70 -0.22 12.77 -3.91
C ASP A 70 -1.07 11.56 -4.25
N LEU A 71 -2.38 11.62 -3.96
CA LEU A 71 -3.27 10.52 -4.30
C LEU A 71 -3.31 10.26 -5.81
N ARG A 72 -3.36 11.33 -6.62
CA ARG A 72 -3.36 11.20 -8.09
C ARG A 72 -2.03 10.67 -8.64
N ALA A 73 -0.93 10.78 -7.89
CA ALA A 73 0.34 10.19 -8.27
C ALA A 73 0.41 8.68 -7.99
N LEU A 74 -0.55 8.13 -7.22
CA LEU A 74 -0.67 6.70 -6.92
C LEU A 74 -1.69 5.96 -7.80
N ASP A 75 -2.65 6.68 -8.40
CA ASP A 75 -3.63 6.16 -9.37
C ASP A 75 -2.97 5.92 -10.75
#